data_AF-A0A1A6HDT2-F1
#
_entry.id   AF-A0A1A6HDT2-F1
#
_cell.length_a   1.000
_cell.length_b   1.000
_cell.length_c   1.000
_cell.angle_alpha   90.00
_cell.angle_beta   90.00
_cell.angle_gamma   90.00
#
_symmetry.space_group_name_H-M   'P 1'
#
loop_
_entity.id
_entity.type
_entity.pdbx_description
1 polymer ?
#
loop_
_entity_poly.entity_id
_entity_poly.type
_entity_poly.pdbx_seq_one_letter_code
_entity_poly.pdbx_strand_id
1 'polypeptide(L)'
;MAGDRTLPFFSLSRLPGLQLRQSWVPSLRPTVKSCLPRQRLVFLKTHKSGSSSVLNLLHRYGDQRGLRFALPAHYQFGYPKLFQASKVKGYHPQSSDTKKPFHILCHHMRFNLKEVLQVMPSDSFFFSIVRDPAALARSAFSYYKSTSSAFRKAPSLAAFLSSPRAFYRPGDRGNYYARNLLWFDFGLPSPPETKVSPHLPRDPNPLQLHIVPSSGAGPGTLFQPMTTAANRHEQPASFGSSDFGPSTFIQWALAWLDSVFDLVMVAEYFDESLVLLADALCWSLDDVVGFMHNAQAGSEQRLSTVKQSMVKGEEQQLTARARAWNNLDWALYTHFNRSLWARIQQYGQHRLQRAVAELRARRDALAKRCLMGGKALDPKYITDKKLRPFQFGSAKVLGYVLQNGLSQKDREECERLATPELQYKDKLDAKQFPPTVSLPLKTSRLLPHWITN
;
A
#
# COMPACT_ATOMS: atom_id res chain seq x y z
N MET A 1 38.39 13.64 11.88
CA MET A 1 37.95 12.61 12.85
C MET A 1 36.52 12.21 12.49
N ALA A 2 36.36 10.98 12.00
CA ALA A 2 35.09 10.46 11.53
C ALA A 2 34.20 10.09 12.73
N GLY A 3 33.03 10.71 12.83
CA GLY A 3 32.00 10.37 13.81
C GLY A 3 31.19 9.18 13.34
N ASP A 4 31.35 8.07 14.06
CA ASP A 4 30.64 6.82 13.89
C ASP A 4 29.12 7.01 14.06
N ARG A 5 28.33 6.55 13.08
CA ARG A 5 26.86 6.58 13.10
C ARG A 5 26.35 5.14 13.16
N THR A 6 26.34 4.58 14.35
CA THR A 6 25.68 3.31 14.65
C THR A 6 24.16 3.46 14.55
N LEU A 7 23.53 2.69 13.66
CA LEU A 7 22.07 2.49 13.59
C LEU A 7 21.58 1.67 14.80
N PRO A 8 20.39 1.93 15.36
CA PRO A 8 19.93 1.22 16.55
C PRO A 8 19.45 -0.20 16.18
N PHE A 9 19.95 -1.18 16.93
CA PHE A 9 19.54 -2.59 16.92
C PHE A 9 18.08 -2.76 17.37
N PHE A 10 17.31 -3.55 16.63
CA PHE A 10 15.98 -4.02 17.04
C PHE A 10 16.10 -5.36 17.76
N SER A 11 16.08 -5.35 19.09
CA SER A 11 15.70 -6.54 19.86
C SER A 11 14.17 -6.64 19.86
N LEU A 12 13.63 -7.69 19.27
CA LEU A 12 12.19 -8.03 19.25
C LEU A 12 11.65 -8.44 20.64
N SER A 13 12.45 -8.33 21.70
CA SER A 13 12.18 -8.95 22.99
C SER A 13 11.64 -8.01 24.08
N ARG A 14 11.28 -6.74 23.77
CA ARG A 14 10.74 -5.81 24.79
C ARG A 14 10.11 -4.55 24.16
N LEU A 15 8.96 -4.70 23.53
CA LEU A 15 7.97 -3.62 23.47
C LEU A 15 6.83 -4.04 24.42
N PRO A 16 6.69 -3.43 25.62
CA PRO A 16 5.60 -3.75 26.54
C PRO A 16 4.27 -3.46 25.84
N GLY A 17 3.43 -4.48 25.68
CA GLY A 17 2.07 -4.32 25.11
C GLY A 17 1.89 -4.77 23.65
N LEU A 18 2.93 -5.22 22.96
CA LEU A 18 2.77 -5.98 21.70
C LEU A 18 2.58 -7.46 22.03
N GLN A 19 1.34 -7.86 22.28
CA GLN A 19 0.97 -9.25 22.01
C GLN A 19 1.11 -9.42 20.50
N LEU A 20 2.14 -10.15 20.05
CA LEU A 20 2.21 -10.66 18.69
C LEU A 20 0.86 -11.33 18.43
N ARG A 21 0.05 -10.74 17.55
CA ARG A 21 -1.19 -11.37 17.10
C ARG A 21 -0.75 -12.67 16.43
N GLN A 22 -1.12 -13.79 17.03
CA GLN A 22 -1.00 -15.08 16.37
C GLN A 22 -1.65 -14.97 14.99
N SER A 23 -0.99 -15.55 13.99
CA SER A 23 -1.57 -15.78 12.67
C SER A 23 -3.01 -16.27 12.86
N TRP A 24 -3.94 -15.61 12.16
CA TRP A 24 -5.38 -15.79 12.26
C TRP A 24 -5.76 -17.28 12.46
N VAL A 25 -6.01 -17.69 13.72
CA VAL A 25 -6.43 -19.06 14.04
C VAL A 25 -7.93 -19.17 13.77
N PRO A 26 -8.40 -20.14 12.96
CA PRO A 26 -9.81 -20.28 12.64
C PRO A 26 -10.65 -20.59 13.89
N SER A 27 -11.71 -19.82 14.10
CA SER A 27 -12.81 -20.21 14.98
C SER A 27 -13.59 -21.34 14.31
N LEU A 28 -13.34 -22.58 14.72
CA LEU A 28 -14.09 -23.79 14.32
C LEU A 28 -15.47 -23.85 15.01
N ARG A 29 -16.30 -22.81 14.91
CA ARG A 29 -17.74 -22.87 15.28
C ARG A 29 -18.56 -21.89 14.44
N PRO A 30 -19.66 -22.34 13.81
CA PRO A 30 -20.64 -21.45 13.20
C PRO A 30 -21.57 -20.92 14.30
N THR A 31 -21.08 -19.94 15.06
CA THR A 31 -21.96 -19.10 15.88
C THR A 31 -22.08 -17.77 15.15
N VAL A 32 -23.32 -17.34 14.88
CA VAL A 32 -23.65 -16.02 14.31
C VAL A 32 -22.83 -14.97 15.06
N LYS A 33 -21.75 -14.48 14.45
CA LYS A 33 -20.91 -13.47 15.07
C LYS A 33 -21.68 -12.16 15.02
N SER A 34 -22.31 -11.78 16.14
CA SER A 34 -22.54 -10.37 16.42
C SER A 34 -21.16 -9.72 16.60
N CYS A 35 -20.49 -9.37 15.50
CA CYS A 35 -19.23 -8.65 15.56
C CYS A 35 -19.49 -7.16 15.35
N LEU A 36 -18.90 -6.35 16.23
CA LEU A 36 -19.06 -4.90 16.17
C LEU A 36 -18.21 -4.33 15.03
N PRO A 37 -18.76 -3.40 14.22
CA PRO A 37 -18.01 -2.75 13.16
C PRO A 37 -16.73 -2.12 13.69
N ARG A 38 -15.58 -2.51 13.13
CA ARG A 38 -14.28 -1.96 13.50
C ARG A 38 -14.16 -0.52 12.99
N GLN A 39 -13.70 0.40 13.85
CA GLN A 39 -13.57 1.82 13.51
C GLN A 39 -12.15 2.38 13.70
N ARG A 40 -11.27 1.63 14.37
CA ARG A 40 -9.86 1.98 14.56
C ARG A 40 -9.02 1.33 13.47
N LEU A 41 -8.58 2.11 12.50
CA LEU A 41 -8.02 1.64 11.24
C LEU A 41 -6.69 2.32 10.95
N VAL A 42 -5.69 1.52 10.60
CA VAL A 42 -4.44 1.98 10.02
C VAL A 42 -4.36 1.45 8.61
N PHE A 43 -4.56 2.32 7.63
CA PHE A 43 -4.35 2.02 6.23
C PHE A 43 -3.00 2.56 5.77
N LEU A 44 -2.03 1.67 5.55
CA LEU A 44 -0.80 2.06 4.87
C LEU A 44 -1.09 2.21 3.37
N LYS A 45 -1.28 3.46 2.96
CA LYS A 45 -1.50 3.83 1.57
C LYS A 45 -0.20 3.73 0.75
N THR A 46 -0.06 2.67 -0.03
CA THR A 46 1.06 2.52 -0.99
C THR A 46 0.82 3.33 -2.26
N HIS A 47 1.89 3.74 -2.94
CA HIS A 47 1.82 4.51 -4.16
C HIS A 47 1.43 3.64 -5.37
N LYS A 48 0.63 4.21 -6.29
CA LYS A 48 0.31 3.64 -7.61
C LYS A 48 -0.37 2.25 -7.61
N SER A 49 -1.00 1.89 -6.50
CA SER A 49 -1.66 0.60 -6.25
C SER A 49 -3.19 0.67 -6.24
N GLY A 50 -3.80 1.79 -6.65
CA GLY A 50 -5.26 1.99 -6.52
C GLY A 50 -5.71 2.40 -5.11
N SER A 51 -4.75 2.68 -4.22
CA SER A 51 -4.97 3.02 -2.81
C SER A 51 -5.78 4.30 -2.55
N SER A 52 -5.92 5.20 -3.53
CA SER A 52 -6.77 6.39 -3.39
C SER A 52 -8.27 6.07 -3.36
N SER A 53 -8.71 5.00 -4.03
CA SER A 53 -10.09 4.52 -3.93
C SER A 53 -10.39 4.03 -2.51
N VAL A 54 -9.44 3.32 -1.89
CA VAL A 54 -9.55 2.86 -0.50
C VAL A 54 -9.52 4.04 0.46
N LEU A 55 -8.65 5.03 0.23
CA LEU A 55 -8.63 6.26 1.04
C LEU A 55 -9.97 7.01 0.96
N ASN A 56 -10.56 7.19 -0.23
CA ASN A 56 -11.86 7.84 -0.36
C ASN A 56 -12.96 7.06 0.39
N LEU A 57 -12.96 5.73 0.29
CA LEU A 57 -13.85 4.86 1.06
C LEU A 57 -13.72 5.13 2.57
N LEU A 58 -12.49 5.17 3.11
CA LEU A 58 -12.26 5.45 4.52
C LEU A 58 -12.68 6.86 4.93
N HIS A 59 -12.43 7.87 4.08
CA HIS A 59 -12.88 9.24 4.29
C HIS A 59 -14.40 9.30 4.42
N ARG A 60 -15.14 8.64 3.51
CA ARG A 60 -16.61 8.59 3.56
C ARG A 60 -17.12 7.88 4.80
N TYR A 61 -16.59 6.69 5.09
CA TYR A 61 -16.98 5.90 6.24
C TYR A 61 -16.82 6.69 7.55
N GLY A 62 -15.67 7.35 7.72
CA GLY A 62 -15.39 8.16 8.91
C GLY A 62 -16.18 9.46 8.97
N ASP A 63 -16.34 10.18 7.85
CA ASP A 63 -17.13 11.43 7.78
C ASP A 63 -18.58 11.20 8.21
N GLN A 64 -19.21 10.14 7.70
CA GLN A 64 -20.60 9.76 8.00
C GLN A 64 -20.82 9.40 9.48
N ARG A 65 -19.77 8.95 10.17
CA ARG A 65 -19.83 8.48 11.57
C ARG A 65 -19.17 9.42 12.56
N GLY A 66 -18.73 10.60 12.11
CA GLY A 66 -18.04 11.58 12.96
C GLY A 66 -16.71 11.07 13.53
N LEU A 67 -16.02 10.16 12.84
CA LEU A 67 -14.76 9.59 13.29
C LEU A 67 -13.61 10.60 13.14
N ARG A 68 -12.68 10.57 14.10
CA ARG A 68 -11.47 11.41 14.09
C ARG A 68 -10.38 10.81 13.22
N PHE A 69 -9.82 11.62 12.33
CA PHE A 69 -8.72 11.24 11.45
C PHE A 69 -7.38 11.76 11.95
N ALA A 70 -6.35 10.92 11.91
CA ALA A 70 -4.98 11.41 11.94
C ALA A 70 -4.69 12.01 10.55
N LEU A 71 -4.65 13.34 10.48
CA LEU A 71 -4.47 14.09 9.23
C LEU A 71 -3.06 14.70 9.15
N PRO A 72 -2.42 14.70 7.97
CA PRO A 72 -1.20 15.47 7.75
C PRO A 72 -1.52 16.97 7.69
N ALA A 73 -0.55 17.82 8.02
CA ALA A 73 -0.68 19.27 7.82
C ALA A 73 -0.81 19.67 6.34
N HIS A 74 -0.30 18.85 5.43
CA HIS A 74 -0.42 19.00 3.98
C HIS A 74 -1.10 17.76 3.38
N TYR A 75 -0.57 17.19 2.29
CA TYR A 75 -1.16 16.02 1.63
C TYR A 75 -0.59 14.67 2.11
N GLN A 76 0.60 14.67 2.75
CA GLN A 76 1.30 13.46 3.18
C GLN A 76 2.12 13.69 4.46
N PHE A 77 2.51 12.60 5.12
CA PHE A 77 3.26 12.62 6.38
C PHE A 77 4.78 12.62 6.18
N GLY A 78 5.35 13.73 5.70
CA GLY A 78 6.81 13.95 5.68
C GLY A 78 7.62 13.02 4.75
N TYR A 79 6.96 12.37 3.80
CA TYR A 79 7.57 11.51 2.79
C TYR A 79 8.63 12.29 1.98
N PRO A 80 9.82 11.72 1.68
CA PRO A 80 10.19 10.29 1.72
C PRO A 80 10.82 9.81 3.03
N LYS A 81 10.85 10.63 4.08
CA LYS A 81 11.36 10.20 5.40
C LYS A 81 10.35 9.23 6.04
N LEU A 82 10.85 8.38 6.95
CA LEU A 82 10.00 7.54 7.79
C LEU A 82 8.97 8.39 8.53
N PHE A 83 7.76 7.85 8.69
CA PHE A 83 6.68 8.47 9.43
C PHE A 83 7.14 8.82 10.85
N GLN A 84 6.69 9.98 11.32
CA GLN A 84 6.86 10.45 12.69
C GLN A 84 5.51 10.95 13.20
N ALA A 85 5.16 10.63 14.44
CA ALA A 85 3.89 11.01 15.05
C ALA A 85 3.68 12.54 15.04
N SER A 86 4.77 13.31 15.15
CA SER A 86 4.78 14.78 15.05
C SER A 86 4.31 15.32 13.69
N LYS A 87 4.17 14.49 12.65
CA LYS A 87 3.59 14.88 11.36
C LYS A 87 2.06 14.85 11.34
N VAL A 88 1.43 14.32 12.39
CA VAL A 88 -0.01 14.35 12.57
C VAL A 88 -0.42 15.71 13.12
N LYS A 89 -1.26 16.43 12.37
CA LYS A 89 -1.78 17.73 12.78
C LYS A 89 -2.54 17.60 14.10
N GLY A 90 -2.24 18.47 15.05
CA GLY A 90 -2.85 18.47 16.38
C GLY A 90 -2.33 17.40 17.34
N TYR A 91 -1.39 16.55 16.93
CA TYR A 91 -0.76 15.57 17.83
C TYR A 91 0.25 16.25 18.77
N HIS A 92 -0.02 16.15 20.08
CA HIS A 92 0.82 16.69 21.16
C HIS A 92 1.00 15.65 22.27
N PRO A 93 2.17 14.99 22.38
CA PRO A 93 2.34 13.81 23.25
C PRO A 93 2.07 14.05 24.75
N GLN A 94 2.02 15.32 25.19
CA GLN A 94 1.82 15.70 26.60
C GLN A 94 0.51 16.46 26.87
N SER A 95 -0.33 16.72 25.86
CA SER A 95 -1.59 17.46 26.08
C SER A 95 -2.73 16.53 26.54
N SER A 96 -3.68 17.05 27.31
CA SER A 96 -4.90 16.33 27.66
C SER A 96 -5.76 15.97 26.44
N ASP A 97 -5.62 16.70 25.33
CA ASP A 97 -6.32 16.46 24.05
C ASP A 97 -5.80 15.24 23.26
N THR A 98 -4.55 14.81 23.48
CA THR A 98 -4.07 13.54 22.91
C THR A 98 -4.55 12.31 23.67
N LYS A 99 -5.29 12.47 24.77
CA LYS A 99 -5.97 11.36 25.45
C LYS A 99 -7.10 10.76 24.61
N LYS A 100 -7.63 11.48 23.61
CA LYS A 100 -8.58 10.90 22.66
C LYS A 100 -7.80 10.29 21.48
N PRO A 101 -7.84 8.96 21.28
CA PRO A 101 -7.17 8.35 20.14
C PRO A 101 -7.80 8.81 18.82
N PHE A 102 -7.01 8.74 17.74
CA PHE A 102 -7.54 8.83 16.40
C PHE A 102 -8.20 7.50 16.01
N HIS A 103 -9.19 7.57 15.14
CA HIS A 103 -9.89 6.39 14.62
C HIS A 103 -9.29 5.93 13.30
N ILE A 104 -8.88 6.86 12.41
CA ILE A 104 -8.41 6.48 11.08
C ILE A 104 -7.10 7.20 10.74
N LEU A 105 -6.06 6.42 10.41
CA LEU A 105 -4.81 6.89 9.81
C LEU A 105 -4.67 6.28 8.41
N CYS A 106 -4.77 7.10 7.35
CA CYS A 106 -4.89 6.59 5.97
C CYS A 106 -4.15 7.38 4.88
N HIS A 107 -3.42 8.46 5.20
CA HIS A 107 -2.72 9.28 4.21
C HIS A 107 -1.28 8.76 3.96
N HIS A 108 -0.69 9.17 2.82
CA HIS A 108 0.64 8.72 2.41
C HIS A 108 1.70 8.95 3.50
N MET A 109 2.47 7.91 3.76
CA MET A 109 3.62 7.90 4.66
C MET A 109 4.64 6.87 4.17
N ARG A 110 5.86 6.97 4.68
CA ARG A 110 6.78 5.83 4.69
C ARG A 110 6.65 5.14 6.05
N PHE A 111 6.21 3.90 6.09
CA PHE A 111 5.74 3.26 7.32
C PHE A 111 6.79 3.20 8.43
N ASN A 112 6.35 3.42 9.66
CA ASN A 112 7.17 3.29 10.87
C ASN A 112 6.27 2.87 12.03
N LEU A 113 6.22 1.58 12.33
CA LEU A 113 5.28 1.01 13.31
C LEU A 113 5.39 1.69 14.69
N LYS A 114 6.62 1.96 15.16
CA LYS A 114 6.85 2.59 16.46
C LYS A 114 6.19 3.97 16.57
N GLU A 115 6.21 4.74 15.50
CA GLU A 115 5.60 6.07 15.44
C GLU A 115 4.10 6.00 15.19
N VAL A 116 3.63 5.00 14.43
CA VAL A 116 2.19 4.76 14.24
C VAL A 116 1.51 4.41 15.56
N LEU A 117 2.13 3.55 16.39
CA LEU A 117 1.58 3.14 17.69
C LEU A 117 1.55 4.26 18.75
N GLN A 118 2.21 5.39 18.49
CA GLN A 118 2.07 6.59 19.33
C GLN A 118 0.78 7.37 19.01
N VAL A 119 0.24 7.21 17.80
CA VAL A 119 -0.92 7.95 17.30
C VAL A 119 -2.19 7.09 17.35
N MET A 120 -2.05 5.81 17.04
CA MET A 120 -3.13 4.86 16.85
C MET A 120 -3.08 3.78 17.93
N PRO A 121 -4.21 3.39 18.54
CA PRO A 121 -4.27 2.29 19.49
C PRO A 121 -3.70 0.98 18.92
N SER A 122 -3.07 0.16 19.77
CA SER A 122 -2.46 -1.12 19.36
C SER A 122 -3.47 -2.18 18.92
N ASP A 123 -4.75 -2.01 19.23
CA ASP A 123 -5.85 -2.87 18.80
C ASP A 123 -6.47 -2.47 17.45
N SER A 124 -5.94 -1.41 16.81
CA SER A 124 -6.36 -0.97 15.48
C SER A 124 -6.20 -2.08 14.44
N PHE A 125 -7.07 -2.08 13.43
CA PHE A 125 -6.94 -2.96 12.27
C PHE A 125 -5.95 -2.37 11.27
N PHE A 126 -4.82 -3.03 11.06
CA PHE A 126 -3.77 -2.63 10.13
C PHE A 126 -3.99 -3.30 8.78
N PHE A 127 -4.06 -2.50 7.72
CA PHE A 127 -4.15 -3.05 6.38
C PHE A 127 -3.44 -2.18 5.34
N SER A 128 -3.15 -2.80 4.20
CA SER A 128 -2.49 -2.13 3.08
C SER A 128 -2.97 -2.73 1.76
N ILE A 129 -2.36 -2.30 0.66
CA ILE A 129 -2.63 -2.80 -0.69
C ILE A 129 -1.33 -2.89 -1.48
N VAL A 130 -1.15 -3.99 -2.22
CA VAL A 130 -0.05 -4.20 -3.15
C VAL A 130 -0.56 -4.32 -4.58
N ARG A 131 0.35 -4.21 -5.54
CA ARG A 131 0.07 -4.32 -6.99
C ARG A 131 1.22 -5.04 -7.67
N ASP A 132 0.96 -5.71 -8.78
CA ASP A 132 2.02 -6.29 -9.60
C ASP A 132 3.06 -5.21 -9.96
N PRO A 133 4.36 -5.44 -9.69
CA PRO A 133 5.38 -4.41 -9.85
C PRO A 133 5.63 -4.02 -11.30
N ALA A 134 5.26 -4.82 -12.31
CA ALA A 134 5.32 -4.40 -13.71
C ALA A 134 4.19 -3.44 -14.06
N ALA A 135 2.97 -3.67 -13.58
CA ALA A 135 1.87 -2.73 -13.72
C ALA A 135 2.15 -1.43 -12.93
N LEU A 136 2.69 -1.57 -11.72
CA LEU A 136 3.16 -0.47 -10.87
C LEU A 136 4.23 0.36 -11.58
N ALA A 137 5.27 -0.27 -12.15
CA ALA A 137 6.37 0.41 -12.83
C ALA A 137 5.90 1.25 -14.02
N ARG A 138 4.94 0.75 -14.82
CA ARG A 138 4.31 1.52 -15.89
C ARG A 138 3.64 2.79 -15.35
N SER A 139 2.82 2.65 -14.30
CA SER A 139 2.12 3.79 -13.70
C SER A 139 3.08 4.77 -13.01
N ALA A 140 4.10 4.26 -12.32
CA ALA A 140 5.13 5.06 -11.65
C ALA A 140 5.99 5.84 -12.65
N PHE A 141 6.42 5.20 -13.74
CA PHE A 141 7.22 5.86 -14.78
C PHE A 141 6.48 7.03 -15.42
N SER A 142 5.20 6.84 -15.79
CA SER A 142 4.38 7.92 -16.36
C SER A 142 4.11 9.04 -15.35
N TYR A 143 3.77 8.68 -14.11
CA TYR A 143 3.36 9.66 -13.10
C TYR A 143 4.55 10.46 -12.55
N TYR A 144 5.67 9.80 -12.26
CA TYR A 144 6.87 10.43 -11.67
C TYR A 144 7.95 10.78 -12.71
N LYS A 145 7.57 10.84 -14.00
CA LYS A 145 8.48 11.09 -15.11
C LYS A 145 9.37 12.32 -14.92
N SER A 146 8.78 13.41 -14.43
CA SER A 146 9.46 14.70 -14.24
C SER A 146 10.17 14.84 -12.89
N THR A 147 9.78 14.07 -11.87
CA THR A 147 10.28 14.21 -10.50
C THR A 147 11.38 13.23 -10.13
N SER A 148 11.39 12.03 -10.73
CA SER A 148 12.48 11.07 -10.57
C SER A 148 13.63 11.40 -11.52
N SER A 149 14.84 11.61 -10.96
CA SER A 149 16.08 11.79 -11.73
C SER A 149 16.26 10.68 -12.77
N ALA A 150 16.06 9.42 -12.38
CA ALA A 150 16.20 8.27 -13.24
C ALA A 150 15.16 8.25 -14.38
N PHE A 151 13.88 8.47 -14.04
CA PHE A 151 12.82 8.44 -15.05
C PHE A 151 12.92 9.61 -16.04
N ARG A 152 13.31 10.79 -15.57
CA ARG A 152 13.48 11.98 -16.43
C ARG A 152 14.57 11.78 -17.48
N LYS A 153 15.68 11.12 -17.12
CA LYS A 153 16.82 10.83 -18.02
C LYS A 153 16.51 9.73 -19.04
N ALA A 154 15.69 8.75 -18.68
CA ALA A 154 15.33 7.67 -19.59
C ALA A 154 14.37 8.17 -20.67
N PRO A 155 14.50 7.84 -21.97
CA PRO A 155 13.55 8.30 -22.98
C PRO A 155 12.19 7.58 -22.88
N SER A 156 12.19 6.28 -22.54
CA SER A 156 10.98 5.46 -22.40
C SER A 156 11.14 4.46 -21.25
N LEU A 157 10.03 3.84 -20.83
CA LEU A 157 10.08 2.77 -19.82
C LEU A 157 10.90 1.57 -20.33
N ALA A 158 10.78 1.24 -21.61
CA ALA A 158 11.55 0.17 -22.23
C ALA A 158 13.05 0.47 -22.18
N ALA A 159 13.48 1.69 -22.53
CA ALA A 159 14.88 2.08 -22.42
C ALA A 159 15.38 2.04 -20.97
N PHE A 160 14.57 2.53 -20.03
CA PHE A 160 14.88 2.45 -18.60
C PHE A 160 15.09 1.00 -18.15
N LEU A 161 14.16 0.09 -18.45
CA LEU A 161 14.21 -1.30 -18.00
C LEU A 161 15.25 -2.16 -18.73
N SER A 162 15.65 -1.78 -19.94
CA SER A 162 16.74 -2.44 -20.66
C SER A 162 18.12 -2.12 -20.07
N SER A 163 18.32 -0.94 -19.47
CA SER A 163 19.58 -0.57 -18.81
C SER A 163 19.35 0.33 -17.59
N PRO A 164 18.72 -0.18 -16.51
CA PRO A 164 18.26 0.68 -15.41
C PRO A 164 19.43 1.31 -14.65
N ARG A 165 20.58 0.64 -14.58
CA ARG A 165 21.80 1.16 -13.94
C ARG A 165 22.41 2.37 -14.68
N ALA A 166 22.11 2.57 -15.96
CA ALA A 166 22.54 3.76 -16.69
C ALA A 166 21.79 5.03 -16.23
N PHE A 167 20.58 4.88 -15.68
CA PHE A 167 19.71 6.00 -15.30
C PHE A 167 19.57 6.15 -13.78
N TYR A 168 19.54 5.03 -13.06
CA TYR A 168 19.26 4.97 -11.63
C TYR A 168 20.53 5.04 -10.79
N ARG A 169 20.54 5.99 -9.85
CA ARG A 169 21.50 6.06 -8.75
C ARG A 169 20.74 6.07 -7.42
N PRO A 170 21.12 5.25 -6.43
CA PRO A 170 20.55 5.34 -5.08
C PRO A 170 20.72 6.76 -4.51
N GLY A 171 19.72 7.28 -3.80
CA GLY A 171 19.78 8.58 -3.12
C GLY A 171 19.52 9.82 -4.00
N ASP A 172 19.62 9.71 -5.32
CA ASP A 172 19.25 10.78 -6.25
C ASP A 172 17.79 11.22 -6.04
N ARG A 173 17.53 12.51 -6.27
CA ARG A 173 16.20 13.12 -6.07
C ARG A 173 15.09 12.33 -6.80
N GLY A 174 14.08 11.92 -6.03
CA GLY A 174 12.90 11.22 -6.54
C GLY A 174 13.13 9.76 -6.96
N ASN A 175 14.35 9.23 -6.86
CA ASN A 175 14.64 7.86 -7.31
C ASN A 175 14.03 6.78 -6.40
N TYR A 176 13.55 7.11 -5.21
CA TYR A 176 12.73 6.20 -4.40
C TYR A 176 11.42 5.79 -5.10
N TYR A 177 10.94 6.54 -6.11
CA TYR A 177 9.83 6.11 -6.97
C TYR A 177 10.22 5.14 -8.08
N ALA A 178 11.52 4.96 -8.33
CA ALA A 178 12.03 4.28 -9.51
C ALA A 178 12.47 2.83 -9.28
N ARG A 179 12.51 2.38 -8.02
CA ARG A 179 12.92 1.02 -7.65
C ARG A 179 12.29 0.61 -6.33
N ASN A 180 11.64 -0.54 -6.30
CA ASN A 180 11.07 -1.16 -5.10
C ASN A 180 10.20 -0.18 -4.29
N LEU A 181 9.24 0.46 -4.96
CA LEU A 181 8.42 1.53 -4.39
C LEU A 181 7.49 1.01 -3.29
N LEU A 182 6.90 -0.19 -3.45
CA LEU A 182 6.06 -0.77 -2.40
C LEU A 182 6.90 -1.10 -1.16
N TRP A 183 8.05 -1.76 -1.34
CA TRP A 183 8.99 -2.05 -0.26
C TRP A 183 9.42 -0.79 0.47
N PHE A 184 9.67 0.30 -0.28
CA PHE A 184 9.99 1.60 0.28
C PHE A 184 8.83 2.16 1.13
N ASP A 185 7.59 2.12 0.63
CA ASP A 185 6.38 2.57 1.33
C ASP A 185 6.15 1.80 2.64
N PHE A 186 6.41 0.49 2.66
CA PHE A 186 6.40 -0.36 3.87
C PHE A 186 7.52 -0.01 4.87
N GLY A 187 8.39 0.96 4.56
CA GLY A 187 9.44 1.41 5.46
C GLY A 187 10.57 0.43 5.63
N LEU A 188 10.61 -0.63 4.82
CA LEU A 188 11.57 -1.71 4.96
C LEU A 188 12.99 -1.26 4.55
N PRO A 189 14.05 -1.77 5.20
CA PRO A 189 15.43 -1.50 4.80
C PRO A 189 15.77 -2.23 3.49
N SER A 190 16.80 -1.76 2.80
CA SER A 190 17.43 -2.56 1.74
C SER A 190 18.09 -3.80 2.36
N PRO A 191 18.02 -4.97 1.71
CA PRO A 191 18.79 -6.14 2.14
C PRO A 191 20.28 -5.82 2.19
N PRO A 192 21.06 -6.44 3.10
CA PRO A 192 22.50 -6.29 3.13
C PRO A 192 23.09 -6.72 1.78
N GLU A 193 23.97 -5.91 1.22
CA GLU A 193 24.67 -6.26 -0.02
C GLU A 193 25.61 -7.43 0.26
N THR A 194 25.45 -8.54 -0.46
CA THR A 194 26.50 -9.55 -0.54
C THR A 194 27.70 -8.90 -1.19
N LYS A 195 28.76 -8.67 -0.42
CA LYS A 195 30.09 -8.33 -0.96
C LYS A 195 30.54 -9.49 -1.84
N VAL A 196 30.26 -9.43 -3.14
CA VAL A 196 30.95 -10.28 -4.10
C VAL A 196 32.34 -9.66 -4.26
N SER A 197 33.34 -10.31 -3.68
CA SER A 197 34.74 -9.90 -3.80
C SER A 197 35.12 -9.87 -5.29
N PRO A 198 35.87 -8.86 -5.80
CA PRO A 198 36.16 -8.72 -7.24
C PRO A 198 37.12 -9.77 -7.83
N HIS A 199 37.49 -10.81 -7.08
CA HIS A 199 38.49 -11.77 -7.50
C HIS A 199 37.95 -13.20 -7.40
N LEU A 200 37.27 -13.64 -8.47
CA LEU A 200 37.37 -15.05 -8.88
C LEU A 200 37.63 -15.08 -10.40
N PRO A 201 38.63 -15.86 -10.87
CA PRO A 201 38.91 -16.00 -12.29
C PRO A 201 37.71 -16.58 -13.04
N ARG A 202 37.53 -16.16 -14.30
CA ARG A 202 36.60 -16.79 -15.23
C ARG A 202 37.04 -18.24 -15.47
N ASP A 203 36.25 -19.20 -15.04
CA ASP A 203 36.24 -20.53 -15.64
C ASP A 203 35.04 -20.67 -16.60
N PRO A 204 35.25 -21.15 -17.83
CA PRO A 204 34.18 -21.34 -18.80
C PRO A 204 33.66 -22.78 -18.70
N ASN A 205 32.61 -23.02 -17.92
CA ASN A 205 31.61 -24.04 -18.26
C ASN A 205 30.35 -23.95 -17.38
N PRO A 206 29.15 -23.98 -17.97
CA PRO A 206 27.91 -23.98 -17.20
C PRO A 206 27.63 -25.38 -16.64
N LEU A 207 27.69 -25.53 -15.31
CA LEU A 207 27.20 -26.73 -14.63
C LEU A 207 25.67 -26.81 -14.80
N GLN A 208 25.21 -27.77 -15.60
CA GLN A 208 23.83 -28.20 -15.67
C GLN A 208 23.41 -28.80 -14.33
N LEU A 209 22.53 -28.11 -13.61
CA LEU A 209 21.84 -28.67 -12.45
C LEU A 209 20.73 -29.61 -12.93
N HIS A 210 21.03 -30.91 -13.01
CA HIS A 210 20.02 -31.95 -13.11
C HIS A 210 19.23 -32.06 -11.80
N ILE A 211 17.93 -31.78 -11.89
CA ILE A 211 16.97 -32.00 -10.81
C ILE A 211 16.50 -33.46 -10.90
N VAL A 212 16.80 -34.26 -9.88
CA VAL A 212 16.25 -35.61 -9.69
C VAL A 212 15.02 -35.51 -8.77
N PRO A 213 13.88 -36.14 -9.08
CA PRO A 213 12.71 -36.13 -8.20
C PRO A 213 12.83 -37.21 -7.11
N SER A 214 12.66 -36.83 -5.84
CA SER A 214 12.55 -37.79 -4.74
C SER A 214 11.15 -38.40 -4.65
N SER A 215 11.10 -39.73 -4.65
CA SER A 215 9.95 -40.56 -4.31
C SER A 215 10.19 -41.30 -2.96
N GLY A 216 9.13 -41.39 -2.14
CA GLY A 216 8.77 -42.58 -1.37
C GLY A 216 9.54 -43.00 -0.09
N ALA A 217 8.95 -42.67 1.06
CA ALA A 217 8.67 -43.51 2.25
C ALA A 217 9.66 -44.54 2.83
N GLY A 218 9.82 -44.52 4.17
CA GLY A 218 10.03 -45.73 5.00
C GLY A 218 10.87 -45.55 6.28
N PRO A 219 10.52 -46.12 7.46
CA PRO A 219 10.87 -45.57 8.77
C PRO A 219 11.87 -46.38 9.62
N GLY A 220 12.49 -45.69 10.59
CA GLY A 220 12.95 -46.27 11.86
C GLY A 220 14.46 -46.41 12.02
N THR A 221 15.06 -45.67 12.97
CA THR A 221 15.82 -46.22 14.11
C THR A 221 16.31 -45.12 15.07
N LEU A 222 15.86 -45.25 16.31
CA LEU A 222 16.55 -45.09 17.61
C LEU A 222 17.37 -43.82 17.94
N PHE A 223 16.83 -43.10 18.93
CA PHE A 223 17.54 -42.29 19.91
C PHE A 223 18.64 -43.08 20.65
N GLN A 224 19.77 -42.43 20.94
CA GLN A 224 20.34 -42.38 22.29
C GLN A 224 21.24 -41.14 22.50
N PRO A 225 21.34 -40.61 23.73
CA PRO A 225 21.94 -39.32 24.06
C PRO A 225 23.39 -39.47 24.54
N MET A 226 24.21 -38.43 24.34
CA MET A 226 25.43 -38.23 25.15
C MET A 226 25.43 -36.86 25.81
N THR A 227 25.40 -36.93 27.14
CA THR A 227 25.71 -35.85 28.09
C THR A 227 27.21 -35.68 28.22
N THR A 228 27.72 -34.48 28.02
CA THR A 228 28.91 -33.99 28.72
C THR A 228 28.66 -32.56 29.17
N ALA A 229 28.55 -32.39 30.49
CA ALA A 229 28.56 -31.11 31.15
C ALA A 229 30.00 -30.59 31.24
N ALA A 230 30.21 -29.31 30.90
CA ALA A 230 31.26 -28.50 31.51
C ALA A 230 30.92 -27.01 31.34
N ASN A 231 30.86 -26.33 32.47
CA ASN A 231 30.69 -24.88 32.63
C ASN A 231 31.54 -24.05 31.67
N ARG A 232 30.91 -23.08 31.00
CA ARG A 232 31.50 -21.75 30.79
C ARG A 232 30.40 -20.70 30.80
N HIS A 233 30.58 -19.70 31.65
CA HIS A 233 29.87 -18.43 31.58
C HIS A 233 30.10 -17.84 30.18
N GLU A 234 29.08 -17.86 29.34
CA GLU A 234 29.04 -17.03 28.14
C GLU A 234 27.90 -16.03 28.27
N GLN A 235 28.32 -14.77 28.28
CA GLN A 235 27.48 -13.59 28.13
C GLN A 235 26.58 -13.75 26.90
N PRO A 236 25.37 -13.16 26.88
CA PRO A 236 24.50 -13.25 25.72
C PRO A 236 25.18 -12.60 24.53
N ALA A 237 25.60 -13.43 23.57
CA ALA A 237 26.16 -13.00 22.30
C ALA A 237 25.14 -12.08 21.61
N SER A 238 25.54 -10.83 21.42
CA SER A 238 24.86 -9.85 20.59
C SER A 238 24.86 -10.33 19.14
N PHE A 239 23.75 -10.90 18.67
CA PHE A 239 23.57 -11.26 17.27
C PHE A 239 23.56 -10.01 16.40
N GLY A 240 24.71 -9.72 15.79
CA GLY A 240 24.90 -8.65 14.82
C GLY A 240 24.01 -8.85 13.58
N SER A 241 23.54 -7.76 12.99
CA SER A 241 22.77 -7.72 11.74
C SER A 241 23.59 -8.13 10.49
N SER A 242 24.63 -8.95 10.66
CA SER A 242 25.65 -9.28 9.67
C SER A 242 25.47 -10.67 9.05
N ASP A 243 24.69 -11.56 9.68
CA ASP A 243 24.73 -13.01 9.36
C ASP A 243 23.60 -13.51 8.46
N PHE A 244 22.69 -12.64 8.03
CA PHE A 244 21.58 -13.05 7.17
C PHE A 244 21.85 -12.71 5.70
N GLY A 245 21.88 -13.73 4.85
CA GLY A 245 21.87 -13.54 3.40
C GLY A 245 20.61 -12.79 2.91
N PRO A 246 20.61 -12.28 1.67
CA PRO A 246 19.49 -11.49 1.14
C PRO A 246 18.14 -12.23 1.17
N SER A 247 18.12 -13.53 0.87
CA SER A 247 16.90 -14.34 0.89
C SER A 247 16.33 -14.49 2.30
N THR A 248 17.17 -14.76 3.30
CA THR A 248 16.74 -14.85 4.71
C THR A 248 16.21 -13.51 5.22
N PHE A 249 16.82 -12.40 4.80
CA PHE A 249 16.33 -11.06 5.13
C PHE A 249 14.95 -10.77 4.53
N ILE A 250 14.72 -11.14 3.27
CA ILE A 250 13.42 -10.96 2.61
C ILE A 250 12.34 -11.78 3.35
N GLN A 251 12.62 -13.04 3.69
CA GLN A 251 11.66 -13.89 4.42
C GLN A 251 11.34 -13.32 5.81
N TRP A 252 12.35 -12.85 6.54
CA TRP A 252 12.15 -12.16 7.81
C TRP A 252 11.25 -10.94 7.67
N ALA A 253 11.48 -10.10 6.66
CA ALA A 253 10.68 -8.90 6.43
C ALA A 253 9.21 -9.24 6.10
N LEU A 254 8.97 -10.27 5.29
CA LEU A 254 7.62 -10.76 4.98
C LEU A 254 6.90 -11.29 6.23
N ALA A 255 7.58 -12.09 7.05
CA ALA A 255 7.04 -12.60 8.31
C ALA A 255 6.75 -11.46 9.31
N TRP A 256 7.62 -10.44 9.37
CA TRP A 256 7.38 -9.25 10.16
C TRP A 256 6.13 -8.51 9.69
N LEU A 257 5.94 -8.31 8.37
CA LEU A 257 4.73 -7.68 7.85
C LEU A 257 3.47 -8.49 8.16
N ASP A 258 3.49 -9.82 8.08
CA ASP A 258 2.36 -10.68 8.46
C ASP A 258 1.99 -10.53 9.94
N SER A 259 2.97 -10.26 10.81
CA SER A 259 2.73 -10.00 12.24
C SER A 259 2.10 -8.62 12.52
N VAL A 260 2.18 -7.68 11.57
CA VAL A 260 1.75 -6.29 11.72
C VAL A 260 0.44 -6.01 10.99
N PHE A 261 0.27 -6.51 9.77
CA PHE A 261 -0.88 -6.20 8.91
C PHE A 261 -1.93 -7.30 8.99
N ASP A 262 -3.11 -6.96 9.53
CA ASP A 262 -4.27 -7.85 9.59
C ASP A 262 -4.79 -8.23 8.19
N LEU A 263 -4.59 -7.40 7.16
CA LEU A 263 -4.91 -7.72 5.75
C LEU A 263 -4.03 -6.91 4.78
N VAL A 264 -3.54 -7.54 3.72
CA VAL A 264 -2.94 -6.81 2.58
C VAL A 264 -3.73 -7.17 1.32
N MET A 265 -4.39 -6.16 0.76
CA MET A 265 -5.20 -6.27 -0.46
C MET A 265 -4.30 -6.41 -1.70
N VAL A 266 -4.85 -6.94 -2.80
CA VAL A 266 -4.15 -7.02 -4.09
C VAL A 266 -4.96 -6.27 -5.14
N ALA A 267 -4.34 -5.27 -5.77
CA ALA A 267 -5.01 -4.36 -6.70
C ALA A 267 -5.63 -5.05 -7.92
N GLU A 268 -5.05 -6.16 -8.39
CA GLU A 268 -5.59 -6.97 -9.49
C GLU A 268 -6.88 -7.71 -9.11
N TYR A 269 -7.13 -7.90 -7.80
CA TYR A 269 -8.32 -8.54 -7.23
C TYR A 269 -9.04 -7.56 -6.30
N PHE A 270 -9.22 -6.32 -6.76
CA PHE A 270 -9.64 -5.21 -5.90
C PHE A 270 -11.03 -5.43 -5.28
N ASP A 271 -12.01 -5.90 -6.06
CA ASP A 271 -13.36 -6.12 -5.56
C ASP A 271 -13.41 -7.31 -4.59
N GLU A 272 -12.69 -8.39 -4.88
CA GLU A 272 -12.51 -9.53 -3.98
C GLU A 272 -11.86 -9.07 -2.66
N SER A 273 -10.82 -8.24 -2.76
CA SER A 273 -10.13 -7.67 -1.60
C SER A 273 -11.05 -6.76 -0.77
N LEU A 274 -11.94 -5.98 -1.39
CA LEU A 274 -12.92 -5.16 -0.68
C LEU A 274 -13.97 -5.99 0.06
N VAL A 275 -14.44 -7.11 -0.53
CA VAL A 275 -15.35 -8.03 0.15
C VAL A 275 -14.68 -8.64 1.38
N LEU A 276 -13.44 -9.10 1.25
CA LEU A 276 -12.69 -9.64 2.40
C LEU A 276 -12.38 -8.58 3.45
N LEU A 277 -12.12 -7.33 3.03
CA LEU A 277 -11.97 -6.21 3.96
C LEU A 277 -13.28 -5.94 4.72
N ALA A 278 -14.42 -5.94 4.03
CA ALA A 278 -15.73 -5.74 4.66
C ALA A 278 -16.02 -6.82 5.71
N ASP A 279 -15.80 -8.09 5.38
CA ASP A 279 -15.96 -9.21 6.31
C ASP A 279 -15.02 -9.08 7.53
N ALA A 280 -13.74 -8.77 7.30
CA ALA A 280 -12.75 -8.62 8.36
C ALA A 280 -13.03 -7.43 9.31
N LEU A 281 -13.68 -6.37 8.80
CA LEU A 281 -14.05 -5.18 9.56
C LEU A 281 -15.45 -5.25 10.17
N CYS A 282 -16.23 -6.29 9.87
CA CYS A 282 -17.66 -6.38 10.20
C CYS A 282 -18.45 -5.20 9.61
N TRP A 283 -18.14 -4.89 8.36
CA TRP A 283 -18.77 -3.84 7.56
C TRP A 283 -19.72 -4.46 6.53
N SER A 284 -20.74 -3.69 6.16
CA SER A 284 -21.63 -4.02 5.05
C SER A 284 -20.98 -3.71 3.70
N LEU A 285 -21.54 -4.23 2.61
CA LEU A 285 -21.11 -3.84 1.26
C LEU A 285 -21.35 -2.34 0.99
N ASP A 286 -22.31 -1.70 1.66
CA ASP A 286 -22.57 -0.26 1.53
C ASP A 286 -21.47 0.61 2.16
N ASP A 287 -20.73 0.06 3.12
CA ASP A 287 -19.60 0.72 3.75
C ASP A 287 -18.34 0.70 2.87
N VAL A 288 -18.24 -0.26 1.95
CA VAL A 288 -17.07 -0.43 1.06
C VAL A 288 -17.34 -0.10 -0.42
N VAL A 289 -18.61 -0.01 -0.83
CA VAL A 289 -18.96 0.39 -2.20
C VAL A 289 -18.58 1.84 -2.44
N GLY A 290 -17.99 2.11 -3.61
CA GLY A 290 -17.53 3.43 -4.00
C GLY A 290 -17.03 3.45 -5.43
N PHE A 291 -16.75 4.67 -5.91
CA PHE A 291 -16.17 4.89 -7.23
C PHE A 291 -14.66 4.68 -7.23
N MET A 292 -14.12 4.32 -8.39
CA MET A 292 -12.68 4.11 -8.56
C MET A 292 -11.97 5.45 -8.77
N HIS A 293 -11.25 5.90 -7.76
CA HIS A 293 -10.47 7.13 -7.84
C HIS A 293 -9.09 6.88 -8.45
N ASN A 294 -8.54 7.90 -9.11
CA ASN A 294 -7.23 7.85 -9.77
C ASN A 294 -7.10 6.86 -10.94
N ALA A 295 -8.21 6.54 -11.61
CA ALA A 295 -8.18 5.85 -12.90
C ALA A 295 -7.49 6.71 -13.96
N GLN A 296 -6.56 6.13 -14.74
CA GLN A 296 -5.83 6.83 -15.79
C GLN A 296 -6.47 6.60 -17.16
N ALA A 297 -6.63 7.67 -17.94
CA ALA A 297 -7.09 7.59 -19.32
C ALA A 297 -6.14 6.70 -20.15
N GLY A 298 -6.68 5.74 -20.91
CA GLY A 298 -5.90 4.84 -21.77
C GLY A 298 -5.49 3.50 -21.14
N SER A 299 -5.89 3.21 -19.89
CA SER A 299 -5.72 1.87 -19.29
C SER A 299 -6.59 0.78 -19.95
N GLU A 300 -7.54 1.16 -20.81
CA GLU A 300 -8.49 0.27 -21.50
C GLU A 300 -8.35 0.27 -23.04
N GLN A 301 -7.25 0.77 -23.61
CA GLN A 301 -7.16 0.85 -25.07
C GLN A 301 -6.75 -0.51 -25.68
N ARG A 302 -7.78 -1.27 -26.08
CA ARG A 302 -7.73 -2.52 -26.84
C ARG A 302 -6.87 -2.37 -28.10
N LEU A 303 -5.85 -3.21 -28.21
CA LEU A 303 -5.01 -3.36 -29.40
C LEU A 303 -5.71 -4.29 -30.41
N SER A 304 -5.74 -3.90 -31.69
CA SER A 304 -6.31 -4.66 -32.79
C SER A 304 -5.58 -5.99 -33.06
N THR A 305 -6.33 -6.98 -33.55
CA THR A 305 -6.05 -8.42 -33.51
C THR A 305 -4.85 -8.92 -34.33
N VAL A 306 -4.23 -8.11 -35.19
CA VAL A 306 -3.18 -8.58 -36.12
C VAL A 306 -1.75 -8.28 -35.63
N LYS A 307 -1.54 -7.33 -34.70
CA LYS A 307 -0.22 -7.04 -34.09
C LYS A 307 0.07 -7.85 -32.82
N GLN A 308 -0.77 -8.84 -32.48
CA GLN A 308 -0.80 -9.46 -31.15
C GLN A 308 0.39 -10.37 -30.84
N SER A 309 0.98 -11.10 -31.80
CA SER A 309 2.01 -12.11 -31.49
C SER A 309 3.38 -11.49 -31.19
N MET A 310 3.86 -10.54 -32.01
CA MET A 310 5.14 -9.84 -31.79
C MET A 310 5.09 -8.88 -30.59
N VAL A 311 3.98 -8.12 -30.44
CA VAL A 311 3.81 -7.18 -29.31
C VAL A 311 3.72 -7.92 -27.98
N LYS A 312 3.14 -9.13 -27.97
CA LYS A 312 3.04 -9.95 -26.75
C LYS A 312 4.41 -10.43 -26.25
N GLY A 313 5.33 -10.77 -27.15
CA GLY A 313 6.70 -11.16 -26.77
C GLY A 313 7.49 -10.02 -26.13
N GLU A 314 7.44 -8.83 -26.74
CA GLU A 314 8.08 -7.63 -26.18
C GLU A 314 7.46 -7.20 -24.84
N GLU A 315 6.13 -7.26 -24.73
CA GLU A 315 5.42 -6.93 -23.50
C GLU A 315 5.74 -7.91 -22.36
N GLN A 316 5.83 -9.20 -22.67
CA GLN A 316 6.24 -10.22 -21.69
C GLN A 316 7.67 -9.98 -21.21
N GLN A 317 8.59 -9.67 -22.12
CA GLN A 317 9.98 -9.37 -21.75
C GLN A 317 10.08 -8.09 -20.91
N LEU A 318 9.34 -7.04 -21.27
CA LEU A 318 9.29 -5.81 -20.49
C LEU A 318 8.72 -6.04 -19.09
N THR A 319 7.68 -6.87 -18.98
CA THR A 319 7.06 -7.28 -17.72
C THR A 319 8.06 -8.04 -16.84
N ALA A 320 8.81 -8.99 -17.41
CA ALA A 320 9.85 -9.73 -16.71
C ALA A 320 10.97 -8.80 -16.22
N ARG A 321 11.46 -7.88 -17.06
CA ARG A 321 12.47 -6.88 -16.66
C ARG A 321 11.97 -5.97 -15.54
N ALA A 322 10.71 -5.54 -15.60
CA ALA A 322 10.12 -4.69 -14.56
C ALA A 322 10.04 -5.41 -13.20
N ARG A 323 9.61 -6.68 -13.19
CA ARG A 323 9.58 -7.52 -11.97
C ARG A 323 10.99 -7.79 -11.45
N ALA A 324 11.95 -8.06 -12.32
CA ALA A 324 13.35 -8.30 -11.94
C ALA A 324 14.03 -7.04 -11.36
N TRP A 325 13.77 -5.86 -11.96
CA TRP A 325 14.28 -4.60 -11.43
C TRP A 325 13.69 -4.24 -10.07
N ASN A 326 12.39 -4.52 -9.89
CA ASN A 326 11.65 -4.33 -8.65
C ASN A 326 11.48 -5.65 -7.90
N ASN A 327 12.58 -6.37 -7.71
CA ASN A 327 12.58 -7.72 -7.14
C ASN A 327 12.01 -7.81 -5.72
N LEU A 328 12.17 -6.77 -4.90
CA LEU A 328 11.63 -6.74 -3.53
C LEU A 328 10.12 -6.53 -3.55
N ASP A 329 9.62 -5.67 -4.45
CA ASP A 329 8.17 -5.53 -4.66
C ASP A 329 7.57 -6.82 -5.25
N TRP A 330 8.32 -7.54 -6.09
CA TRP A 330 7.89 -8.85 -6.61
C TRP A 330 7.76 -9.90 -5.51
N ALA A 331 8.67 -9.89 -4.53
CA ALA A 331 8.57 -10.74 -3.34
C ALA A 331 7.31 -10.39 -2.52
N LEU A 332 7.07 -9.09 -2.24
CA LEU A 332 5.85 -8.63 -1.55
C LEU A 332 4.58 -9.06 -2.27
N TYR A 333 4.50 -8.78 -3.57
CA TYR A 333 3.34 -9.12 -4.39
C TYR A 333 3.05 -10.62 -4.37
N THR A 334 4.09 -11.44 -4.59
CA THR A 334 3.94 -12.90 -4.61
C THR A 334 3.48 -13.44 -3.26
N HIS A 335 4.03 -12.93 -2.16
CA HIS A 335 3.66 -13.31 -0.81
C HIS A 335 2.19 -12.97 -0.51
N PHE A 336 1.80 -11.70 -0.66
CA PHE A 336 0.44 -11.27 -0.32
C PHE A 336 -0.62 -11.74 -1.31
N ASN A 337 -0.26 -12.04 -2.56
CA ASN A 337 -1.17 -12.73 -3.48
C ASN A 337 -1.48 -14.14 -2.95
N ARG A 338 -0.49 -14.91 -2.48
CA ARG A 338 -0.75 -16.22 -1.86
C ARG A 338 -1.61 -16.09 -0.59
N SER A 339 -1.29 -15.11 0.27
CA SER A 339 -2.07 -14.85 1.49
C SER A 339 -3.52 -14.45 1.18
N LEU A 340 -3.76 -13.69 0.11
CA LEU A 340 -5.10 -13.36 -0.36
C LEU A 340 -5.85 -14.61 -0.83
N TRP A 341 -5.24 -15.45 -1.66
CA TRP A 341 -5.86 -16.69 -2.14
C TRP A 341 -6.20 -17.67 -1.01
N ALA A 342 -5.35 -17.77 0.01
CA ALA A 342 -5.65 -18.55 1.21
C ALA A 342 -6.91 -18.02 1.93
N ARG A 343 -7.07 -16.69 2.04
CA ARG A 343 -8.27 -16.06 2.62
C ARG A 343 -9.50 -16.26 1.75
N ILE A 344 -9.36 -16.19 0.43
CA ILE A 344 -10.46 -16.47 -0.51
C ILE A 344 -10.97 -17.89 -0.33
N GLN A 345 -10.06 -18.87 -0.21
CA GLN A 345 -10.41 -20.27 0.05
C GLN A 345 -11.16 -20.42 1.39
N GLN A 346 -10.69 -19.75 2.45
CA GLN A 346 -11.34 -19.77 3.77
C GLN A 346 -12.72 -19.07 3.78
N TYR A 347 -12.86 -17.95 3.08
CA TYR A 347 -14.13 -17.21 2.97
C TYR A 347 -15.17 -17.98 2.16
N GLY A 348 -14.71 -18.79 1.19
CA GLY A 348 -15.51 -19.61 0.30
C GLY A 348 -15.75 -18.95 -1.05
N GLN A 349 -15.35 -19.63 -2.13
CA GLN A 349 -15.36 -19.10 -3.50
C GLN A 349 -16.75 -18.64 -3.96
N HIS A 350 -17.79 -19.45 -3.73
CA HIS A 350 -19.15 -19.13 -4.15
C HIS A 350 -19.73 -17.94 -3.35
N ARG A 351 -19.44 -17.87 -2.04
CA ARG A 351 -19.83 -16.73 -1.19
C ARG A 351 -19.14 -15.45 -1.68
N LEU A 352 -17.86 -15.53 -2.04
CA LEU A 352 -17.10 -14.40 -2.56
C LEU A 352 -17.66 -13.91 -3.88
N GLN A 353 -17.87 -14.80 -4.84
CA GLN A 353 -18.41 -14.46 -6.16
C GLN A 353 -19.77 -13.74 -6.05
N ARG A 354 -20.67 -14.24 -5.19
CA ARG A 354 -21.95 -13.57 -4.93
C ARG A 354 -21.78 -12.17 -4.36
N ALA A 355 -20.95 -12.02 -3.31
CA ALA A 355 -20.71 -10.72 -2.67
C ALA A 355 -20.01 -9.72 -3.62
N VAL A 356 -19.10 -10.19 -4.48
CA VAL A 356 -18.47 -9.36 -5.52
C VAL A 356 -19.48 -8.92 -6.58
N ALA A 357 -20.35 -9.82 -7.05
CA ALA A 357 -21.41 -9.48 -7.99
C ALA A 357 -22.37 -8.44 -7.39
N GLU A 358 -22.74 -8.59 -6.13
CA GLU A 358 -23.56 -7.64 -5.41
C GLU A 358 -22.86 -6.28 -5.23
N LEU A 359 -21.58 -6.27 -4.84
CA LEU A 359 -20.78 -5.05 -4.72
C LEU A 359 -20.72 -4.28 -6.04
N ARG A 360 -20.51 -4.99 -7.17
CA ARG A 360 -20.50 -4.39 -8.51
C ARG A 360 -21.87 -3.85 -8.90
N ALA A 361 -22.93 -4.61 -8.68
CA ALA A 361 -24.30 -4.16 -8.96
C ALA A 361 -24.67 -2.89 -8.18
N ARG A 362 -24.29 -2.81 -6.89
CA ARG A 362 -24.47 -1.61 -6.06
C ARG A 362 -23.67 -0.42 -6.62
N ARG A 363 -22.42 -0.63 -7.00
CA ARG A 363 -21.58 0.41 -7.63
C ARG A 363 -22.19 0.92 -8.94
N ASP A 364 -22.72 0.04 -9.77
CA ASP A 364 -23.37 0.40 -11.04
C ASP A 364 -24.67 1.18 -10.81
N ALA A 365 -25.47 0.78 -9.83
CA ALA A 365 -26.66 1.53 -9.43
C ALA A 365 -26.30 2.94 -8.93
N LEU A 366 -25.26 3.07 -8.10
CA LEU A 366 -24.73 4.36 -7.67
C LEU A 366 -24.23 5.18 -8.86
N ALA A 367 -23.52 4.58 -9.80
CA ALA A 367 -23.00 5.28 -10.98
C ALA A 367 -24.15 5.82 -11.85
N LYS A 368 -25.20 5.02 -12.10
CA LYS A 368 -26.38 5.44 -12.86
C LYS A 368 -27.13 6.58 -12.18
N ARG A 369 -27.25 6.54 -10.85
CA ARG A 369 -27.93 7.58 -10.07
C ARG A 369 -27.10 8.87 -10.01
N CYS A 370 -25.81 8.75 -9.71
CA CYS A 370 -24.98 9.89 -9.34
C CYS A 370 -24.26 10.56 -10.51
N LEU A 371 -23.91 9.83 -11.56
CA LEU A 371 -22.91 10.28 -12.54
C LEU A 371 -23.53 10.59 -13.90
N MET A 372 -23.19 11.75 -14.45
CA MET A 372 -23.50 12.09 -15.83
C MET A 372 -22.81 11.12 -16.78
N GLY A 373 -23.60 10.35 -17.54
CA GLY A 373 -23.11 9.30 -18.43
C GLY A 373 -22.64 8.03 -17.74
N GLY A 374 -22.84 7.90 -16.42
CA GLY A 374 -22.59 6.67 -15.65
C GLY A 374 -21.14 6.23 -15.50
N LYS A 375 -20.15 7.06 -15.86
CA LYS A 375 -18.73 6.68 -15.88
C LYS A 375 -17.80 7.83 -15.55
N ALA A 376 -16.53 7.50 -15.31
CA ALA A 376 -15.46 8.49 -15.17
C ALA A 376 -15.16 9.18 -16.52
N LEU A 377 -14.86 10.47 -16.48
CA LEU A 377 -14.66 11.33 -17.64
C LEU A 377 -13.26 11.97 -17.63
N ASP A 378 -12.79 12.36 -18.82
CA ASP A 378 -11.55 13.15 -18.96
C ASP A 378 -11.71 14.47 -18.18
N PRO A 379 -10.67 14.90 -17.44
CA PRO A 379 -10.73 16.10 -16.59
C PRO A 379 -11.12 17.38 -17.33
N LYS A 380 -10.98 17.44 -18.67
CA LYS A 380 -11.43 18.58 -19.48
C LYS A 380 -12.95 18.78 -19.47
N TYR A 381 -13.73 17.72 -19.19
CA TYR A 381 -15.19 17.78 -19.10
C TYR A 381 -15.70 18.08 -17.68
N ILE A 382 -14.80 18.18 -16.70
CA ILE A 382 -15.15 18.42 -15.29
C ILE A 382 -14.97 19.90 -14.99
N THR A 383 -16.07 20.65 -15.10
CA THR A 383 -16.08 22.11 -14.87
C THR A 383 -16.08 22.46 -13.38
N ASP A 384 -16.67 21.62 -12.53
CA ASP A 384 -16.64 21.81 -11.08
C ASP A 384 -15.24 21.55 -10.51
N LYS A 385 -14.58 22.62 -10.05
CA LYS A 385 -13.24 22.58 -9.45
C LYS A 385 -13.19 21.73 -8.17
N LYS A 386 -14.30 21.57 -7.44
CA LYS A 386 -14.37 20.72 -6.24
C LYS A 386 -14.29 19.23 -6.58
N LEU A 387 -14.75 18.85 -7.77
CA LEU A 387 -14.76 17.47 -8.25
C LEU A 387 -13.63 17.16 -9.25
N ARG A 388 -12.93 18.19 -9.73
CA ARG A 388 -11.83 18.01 -10.69
C ARG A 388 -10.59 17.40 -10.00
N PRO A 389 -10.16 16.19 -10.39
CA PRO A 389 -9.01 15.55 -9.77
C PRO A 389 -7.71 16.31 -10.11
N PHE A 390 -6.78 16.31 -9.15
CA PHE A 390 -5.45 16.86 -9.35
C PHE A 390 -4.72 16.14 -10.49
N GLN A 391 -4.13 16.91 -11.40
CA GLN A 391 -3.43 16.38 -12.57
C GLN A 391 -1.92 16.46 -12.34
N PHE A 392 -1.23 15.33 -12.53
CA PHE A 392 0.21 15.24 -12.37
C PHE A 392 0.81 14.14 -13.24
N GLY A 393 2.03 14.38 -13.73
CA GLY A 393 2.69 13.49 -14.69
C GLY A 393 2.08 13.59 -16.09
N SER A 394 2.39 12.61 -16.94
CA SER A 394 1.93 12.62 -18.35
C SER A 394 0.55 12.01 -18.56
N ALA A 395 0.12 11.10 -17.68
CA ALA A 395 -1.17 10.43 -17.78
C ALA A 395 -2.27 11.25 -17.09
N LYS A 396 -3.37 11.48 -17.81
CA LYS A 396 -4.55 12.18 -17.28
C LYS A 396 -5.28 11.30 -16.27
N VAL A 397 -5.62 11.89 -15.13
CA VAL A 397 -6.44 11.28 -14.11
C VAL A 397 -7.90 11.59 -14.38
N LEU A 398 -8.71 10.55 -14.60
CA LEU A 398 -10.15 10.65 -14.81
C LEU A 398 -10.86 11.05 -13.51
N GLY A 399 -12.01 11.70 -13.64
CA GLY A 399 -12.86 12.08 -12.51
C GLY A 399 -14.34 11.98 -12.85
N TYR A 400 -15.19 12.59 -12.03
CA TYR A 400 -16.64 12.40 -12.09
C TYR A 400 -17.38 13.72 -12.24
N VAL A 401 -18.47 13.67 -13.01
CA VAL A 401 -19.45 14.77 -13.14
C VAL A 401 -20.77 14.26 -12.61
N LEU A 402 -21.42 15.02 -11.73
CA LEU A 402 -22.68 14.60 -11.13
C LEU A 402 -23.86 14.80 -12.08
N GLN A 403 -24.89 13.97 -11.90
CA GLN A 403 -26.16 14.08 -12.61
C GLN A 403 -26.88 15.39 -12.20
N ASN A 404 -27.59 15.99 -13.15
CA ASN A 404 -28.44 17.16 -12.89
C ASN A 404 -29.75 16.74 -12.20
N GLY A 405 -30.34 17.63 -11.39
CA GLY A 405 -31.67 17.39 -10.79
C GLY A 405 -31.69 16.41 -9.62
N LEU A 406 -30.53 16.10 -9.01
CA LEU A 406 -30.47 15.28 -7.79
C LEU A 406 -31.21 15.97 -6.63
N SER A 407 -31.92 15.18 -5.82
CA SER A 407 -32.43 15.65 -4.53
C SER A 407 -31.27 16.13 -3.65
N GLN A 408 -31.53 16.99 -2.66
CA GLN A 408 -30.48 17.47 -1.76
C GLN A 408 -29.72 16.30 -1.10
N LYS A 409 -30.47 15.29 -0.63
CA LYS A 409 -29.90 14.09 0.00
C LYS A 409 -29.02 13.29 -0.98
N ASP A 410 -29.52 13.03 -2.19
CA ASP A 410 -28.74 12.30 -3.19
C ASP A 410 -27.52 13.10 -3.63
N ARG A 411 -27.64 14.41 -3.76
CA ARG A 411 -26.53 15.29 -4.11
C ARG A 411 -25.40 15.17 -3.09
N GLU A 412 -25.71 15.26 -1.80
CA GLU A 412 -24.70 15.10 -0.75
C GLU A 412 -24.05 13.71 -0.77
N GLU A 413 -24.81 12.64 -0.99
CA GLU A 413 -24.29 11.28 -1.08
C GLU A 413 -23.36 11.11 -2.29
N CYS A 414 -23.80 11.57 -3.45
CA CYS A 414 -23.06 11.51 -4.71
C CYS A 414 -21.81 12.40 -4.69
N GLU A 415 -21.88 13.58 -4.08
CA GLU A 415 -20.70 14.44 -3.87
C GLU A 415 -19.66 13.75 -3.00
N ARG A 416 -20.06 13.08 -1.90
CA ARG A 416 -19.12 12.29 -1.09
C ARG A 416 -18.44 11.17 -1.91
N LEU A 417 -19.20 10.46 -2.75
CA LEU A 417 -18.65 9.41 -3.63
C LEU A 417 -17.68 9.93 -4.69
N ALA A 418 -17.96 11.09 -5.27
CA ALA A 418 -17.22 11.66 -6.40
C ALA A 418 -16.04 12.55 -5.99
N THR A 419 -16.03 13.09 -4.77
CA THR A 419 -14.99 14.06 -4.34
C THR A 419 -13.59 13.42 -4.31
N PRO A 420 -12.59 13.96 -5.04
CA PRO A 420 -11.25 13.42 -5.04
C PRO A 420 -10.53 13.57 -3.69
N GLU A 421 -9.51 12.73 -3.48
CA GLU A 421 -8.75 12.60 -2.23
C GLU A 421 -8.31 13.93 -1.58
N LEU A 422 -7.70 14.84 -2.35
CA LEU A 422 -7.15 16.08 -1.80
C LEU A 422 -8.27 17.00 -1.27
N GLN A 423 -9.32 17.18 -2.08
CA GLN A 423 -10.49 17.98 -1.72
C GLN A 423 -11.25 17.37 -0.55
N TYR A 424 -11.37 16.04 -0.50
CA TYR A 424 -12.03 15.38 0.63
C TYR A 424 -11.19 15.53 1.91
N LYS A 425 -9.87 15.39 1.85
CA LYS A 425 -8.98 15.66 2.99
C LYS A 425 -9.18 17.08 3.52
N ASP A 426 -9.26 18.09 2.64
CA ASP A 426 -9.44 19.48 3.07
C ASP A 426 -10.81 19.70 3.75
N LYS A 427 -11.86 19.02 3.27
CA LYS A 427 -13.16 18.99 3.95
C LYS A 427 -13.06 18.38 5.36
N LEU A 428 -12.36 17.25 5.50
CA LEU A 428 -12.15 16.61 6.81
C LEU A 428 -11.31 17.48 7.75
N ASP A 429 -10.26 18.11 7.22
CA ASP A 429 -9.38 19.01 7.98
C ASP A 429 -10.16 20.21 8.53
N ALA A 430 -10.96 20.88 7.69
CA ALA A 430 -11.80 22.00 8.11
C ALA A 430 -12.87 21.59 9.14
N LYS A 431 -13.42 20.37 9.02
CA LYS A 431 -14.41 19.82 9.98
C LYS A 431 -13.78 19.50 11.34
N GLN A 432 -12.57 18.96 11.35
CA GLN A 432 -11.89 18.53 12.58
C GLN A 432 -11.11 19.65 13.26
N PHE A 433 -10.63 20.63 12.50
CA PHE A 433 -9.84 21.77 12.97
C PHE A 433 -10.43 23.09 12.47
N PRO A 434 -11.62 23.49 12.99
CA PRO A 434 -12.24 24.74 12.57
C PRO A 434 -11.34 25.94 12.90
N PRO A 435 -11.28 26.98 12.05
CA PRO A 435 -10.51 28.18 12.33
C PRO A 435 -11.04 28.88 13.60
N THR A 436 -10.14 29.35 14.45
CA THR A 436 -10.43 29.99 15.74
C THR A 436 -11.07 31.38 15.63
N VAL A 437 -11.18 31.94 14.42
CA VAL A 437 -11.87 33.21 14.14
C VAL A 437 -12.75 33.02 12.91
N SER A 438 -14.05 33.26 13.07
CA SER A 438 -15.00 33.40 11.95
C SER A 438 -14.67 34.67 11.16
N LEU A 439 -13.72 34.58 10.25
CA LEU A 439 -13.50 35.61 9.24
C LEU A 439 -14.74 35.68 8.33
N PRO A 440 -15.23 36.89 7.97
CA PRO A 440 -16.30 37.03 6.99
C PRO A 440 -15.92 36.30 5.71
N LEU A 441 -16.88 35.64 5.05
CA LEU A 441 -16.70 34.94 3.76
C LEU A 441 -16.10 35.88 2.70
N LYS A 442 -14.78 36.06 2.72
CA LYS A 442 -14.01 36.48 1.56
C LYS A 442 -13.54 35.19 0.91
N THR A 443 -14.19 34.90 -0.22
CA THR A 443 -13.75 33.99 -1.28
C THR A 443 -12.36 33.44 -1.03
N SER A 444 -12.32 32.23 -0.48
CA SER A 444 -11.10 31.46 -0.32
C SER A 444 -10.46 31.30 -1.70
N ARG A 445 -9.50 32.18 -2.01
CA ARG A 445 -8.56 31.93 -3.10
C ARG A 445 -7.84 30.66 -2.71
N LEU A 446 -8.16 29.56 -3.41
CA LEU A 446 -7.31 28.39 -3.50
C LEU A 446 -5.97 28.86 -4.06
N LEU A 447 -5.07 29.28 -3.17
CA LEU A 447 -3.68 29.57 -3.51
C LEU A 447 -2.99 28.22 -3.75
N PRO A 448 -2.44 27.99 -4.96
CA PRO A 448 -1.62 26.82 -5.21
C PRO A 448 -0.24 27.09 -4.57
N HIS A 449 -0.11 26.78 -3.28
CA HIS A 449 1.19 26.39 -2.77
C HIS A 449 1.35 24.88 -2.98
N TRP A 450 2.59 24.39 -3.03
CA TRP A 450 3.03 23.00 -3.33
C TRP A 450 3.14 22.70 -4.84
N ILE A 451 4.31 22.38 -5.43
CA ILE A 451 5.34 21.40 -5.03
C ILE A 451 6.75 21.92 -5.40
N THR A 452 7.55 22.33 -4.42
CA THR A 452 9.02 22.30 -4.49
C THR A 452 9.58 22.05 -3.09
N ASN A 453 9.70 20.78 -2.69
CA ASN A 453 10.99 20.18 -2.33
C ASN A 453 10.89 18.69 -2.10
#